data_AF-A0A0A9AAM9-F1
#
_entry.id   AF-A0A0A9AAM9-F1
#
_cell.length_a   1.000
_cell.length_b   1.000
_cell.length_c   1.000
_cell.angle_alpha   90.00
_cell.angle_beta   90.00
_cell.angle_gamma   90.00
#
_symmetry.space_group_name_H-M   'P 1'
#
loop_
_entity.id
_entity.type
_entity.pdbx_description
1 polymer ?
#
loop_
_entity_poly.entity_id
_entity_poly.type
_entity_poly.pdbx_seq_one_letter_code
_entity_poly.pdbx_strand_id
1 'polypeptide(L)' 'MRTKSRLTIVNSGVCLSCVDENDNELEYYGVIEDIIKLKWEGSFQLEMVLFDCRWFDPTPSGTRHTKI' A
#
# COMPACT_ATOMS: atom_id res chain seq x y z
N MET A 1 -0.71 24.38 -27.09
CA MET A 1 -1.53 23.52 -26.22
C MET A 1 -0.78 22.20 -26.03
N ARG A 2 -0.10 21.99 -24.89
CA ARG A 2 0.69 20.76 -24.64
C ARG A 2 -0.29 19.62 -24.33
N THR A 3 -0.37 18.65 -25.24
CA THR A 3 -1.13 17.41 -25.03
C THR A 3 -0.51 16.67 -23.85
N LYS A 4 -1.21 16.58 -22.71
CA LYS A 4 -0.81 15.71 -21.60
C LYS A 4 -0.72 14.28 -22.15
N SER A 5 0.46 13.69 -22.17
CA SER A 5 0.61 12.27 -22.44
C SER A 5 -0.30 11.50 -21.47
N ARG A 6 -1.03 10.50 -21.96
CA ARG A 6 -1.81 9.60 -21.11
C ARG A 6 -0.82 8.82 -20.26
N LEU A 7 -0.57 9.29 -19.04
CA LEU A 7 0.21 8.56 -18.05
C LEU A 7 -0.61 7.33 -17.65
N THR A 8 -0.10 6.14 -17.98
CA THR A 8 -0.63 4.89 -17.46
C THR A 8 -0.08 4.72 -16.06
N ILE A 9 -0.96 4.64 -15.06
CA ILE A 9 -0.59 4.27 -13.69
C ILE A 9 -0.88 2.78 -13.57
N VAL A 10 0.15 1.99 -13.27
CA VAL A 10 0.05 0.55 -13.03
C VAL A 10 0.18 0.30 -11.54
N ASN A 11 -0.74 -0.47 -10.98
CA ASN A 11 -0.64 -0.93 -9.60
C ASN A 11 0.26 -2.16 -9.55
N SER A 12 1.50 -1.97 -9.10
CA SER A 12 2.50 -3.04 -8.97
C SER A 12 2.47 -3.75 -7.60
N GLY A 13 1.46 -3.46 -6.76
CA GLY A 13 1.44 -3.89 -5.37
C GLY A 13 2.42 -3.13 -4.47
N VAL A 14 2.44 -3.49 -3.19
CA VAL A 14 3.32 -2.96 -2.15
C VAL A 14 4.02 -4.10 -1.42
N CYS A 15 5.25 -3.87 -1.01
CA CYS A 15 6.00 -4.72 -0.09
C CYS A 15 6.50 -3.84 1.07
N LEU A 16 6.23 -4.26 2.30
CA LEU A 16 6.71 -3.61 3.52
C LEU A 16 7.63 -4.58 4.26
N SER A 17 8.85 -4.15 4.52
CA SER A 17 9.78 -4.87 5.41
C SER A 17 9.68 -4.28 6.81
N CYS A 18 9.57 -5.13 7.83
CA CYS A 18 9.69 -4.73 9.22
C CYS A 18 10.54 -5.73 10.00
N VAL A 19 11.04 -5.28 11.15
CA VAL A 19 11.79 -6.12 12.08
C VAL A 19 10.93 -6.28 13.33
N ASP A 20 10.75 -7.53 13.78
CA ASP A 20 10.03 -7.81 15.02
C ASP A 20 10.91 -7.61 16.26
N GLU A 21 10.37 -7.87 17.45
CA GLU A 21 11.09 -7.74 18.72
C GLU A 21 12.26 -8.71 18.91
N ASN A 22 12.37 -9.72 18.03
CA ASN A 22 13.40 -10.75 18.07
C ASN A 22 14.41 -10.60 16.92
N ASP A 23 14.47 -9.43 16.28
CA ASP A 23 15.30 -9.14 15.10
C ASP A 23 14.99 -10.01 13.87
N ASN A 24 13.79 -10.60 13.77
CA ASN A 24 13.39 -11.29 12.55
C ASN A 24 12.91 -10.28 11.50
N GLU A 25 13.44 -10.40 10.29
CA GLU A 25 12.94 -9.66 9.13
C GLU A 25 11.63 -10.31 8.62
N LEU A 26 10.59 -9.49 8.52
CA LEU A 26 9.28 -9.87 8.02
C LEU A 26 8.93 -9.02 6.80
N GLU A 27 8.30 -9.64 5.81
CA GLU A 27 7.83 -8.97 4.60
C GLU A 27 6.31 -9.12 4.46
N TYR A 28 5.62 -8.00 4.27
CA TYR A 28 4.18 -7.94 4.06
C TYR A 28 3.87 -7.48 2.64
N TYR A 29 3.06 -8.26 1.94
CA TYR A 29 2.73 -8.02 0.54
C TYR A 29 1.26 -7.64 0.39
N GLY A 30 0.99 -6.62 -0.42
CA GLY A 30 -0.37 -6.12 -0.62
C GLY A 30 -0.61 -5.61 -2.03
N VAL A 31 -1.89 -5.54 -2.41
CA VAL A 31 -2.34 -4.79 -3.59
C VAL A 31 -3.08 -3.56 -3.08
N ILE A 32 -2.73 -2.38 -3.60
CA ILE A 32 -3.43 -1.13 -3.25
C ILE A 32 -4.85 -1.18 -3.82
N GLU A 33 -5.86 -1.13 -2.98
CA GLU A 33 -7.27 -1.02 -3.40
C GLU A 33 -7.69 0.45 -3.48
N ASP A 34 -7.21 1.30 -2.57
CA ASP A 34 -7.47 2.75 -2.58
C ASP A 34 -6.30 3.59 -2.03
N ILE A 35 -6.23 4.85 -2.44
CA ILE A 35 -5.25 5.85 -1.96
C ILE A 35 -6.01 7.01 -1.35
N ILE A 36 -5.99 7.09 -0.02
CA ILE A 36 -6.75 8.06 0.75
C ILE A 36 -5.81 9.20 1.17
N LYS A 37 -6.12 10.41 0.73
CA LYS A 37 -5.35 11.61 1.06
C LYS A 37 -6.08 12.47 2.08
N LEU A 38 -5.49 12.60 3.26
CA LEU A 38 -6.01 13.41 4.36
C LEU A 38 -5.25 14.74 4.42
N LYS A 39 -5.99 15.81 4.66
CA LYS A 39 -5.44 17.15 4.89
C LYS A 39 -6.01 17.71 6.18
N TRP A 40 -5.17 18.30 7.01
CA TRP A 40 -5.61 18.97 8.22
C TRP A 40 -5.57 20.47 8.04
N GLU A 41 -6.61 21.13 8.54
CA GLU A 41 -6.63 22.57 8.71
C GLU A 41 -5.91 22.94 10.01
N GLY A 42 -5.07 23.97 9.96
CA GLY A 42 -4.26 24.40 11.10
C GLY A 42 -3.18 25.40 10.68
N SER A 43 -2.37 25.82 11.65
CA SER A 43 -1.22 26.72 11.40
C SER A 43 -0.13 26.07 10.57
N PHE A 44 -0.08 24.73 10.55
CA PHE A 44 0.81 23.94 9.71
C PHE A 44 0.00 23.15 8.68
N GLN A 45 0.45 23.19 7.43
CA GLN A 45 -0.12 22.34 6.38
C GLN A 45 0.38 20.91 6.57
N LEU A 46 -0.43 20.10 7.23
CA LEU A 46 -0.18 18.67 7.37
C LEU A 46 -0.98 17.90 6.32
N GLU A 47 -0.31 16.98 5.66
CA GLU A 47 -0.89 16.08 4.69
C GLU A 47 -0.43 14.65 5.00
N MET A 48 -1.34 13.69 4.86
CA MET A 48 -1.06 12.26 5.01
C MET A 48 -1.66 11.53 3.83
N VAL A 49 -0.92 10.54 3.35
CA VAL A 49 -1.39 9.60 2.34
C VAL A 49 -1.44 8.23 2.98
N LEU A 50 -2.63 7.63 2.96
CA LEU A 50 -2.90 6.27 3.41
C LEU A 50 -3.09 5.39 2.19
N PHE A 51 -2.49 4.20 2.21
CA PHE A 51 -2.74 3.16 1.22
C PHE A 51 -3.63 2.10 1.84
N ASP A 52 -4.88 2.01 1.37
CA ASP A 52 -5.74 0.89 1.71
C ASP A 52 -5.31 -0.30 0.85
N CYS A 53 -4.92 -1.39 1.50
CA CYS A 53 -4.26 -2.51 0.86
C CYS A 53 -4.98 -3.81 1.18
N ARG A 54 -5.26 -4.60 0.14
CA ARG A 54 -5.61 -6.01 0.31
C ARG A 54 -4.31 -6.82 0.47
N TRP A 55 -4.00 -7.14 1.72
CA TRP A 55 -2.83 -7.92 2.09
C TRP A 55 -2.97 -9.40 1.72
N PHE A 56 -1.87 -10.03 1.35
CA PHE A 56 -1.80 -11.46 1.07
C PHE A 56 -0.40 -12.01 1.41
N ASP A 57 -0.33 -13.30 1.70
CA ASP A 57 0.93 -14.02 1.83
C ASP A 57 1.29 -14.63 0.46
N PRO A 58 2.42 -14.26 -0.16
CA PRO A 58 2.82 -14.78 -1.46
C PRO A 58 3.39 -16.20 -1.39
N THR A 59 3.65 -16.74 -0.18
CA THR A 59 4.22 -18.07 -0.01
C THR A 59 3.17 -19.17 -0.23
N PRO A 60 3.56 -20.37 -0.70
CA PRO A 60 2.63 -21.50 -0.88
C PRO A 60 1.92 -21.95 0.42
N SER A 61 2.48 -21.58 1.58
CA SER A 61 1.97 -21.83 2.92
C SER A 61 0.94 -20.80 3.40
N GLY A 62 0.72 -19.71 2.65
CA GLY A 62 -0.19 -18.64 3.01
C GLY A 62 -1.67 -19.05 3.01
N THR A 63 -2.43 -18.56 3.99
CA THR A 63 -3.88 -18.79 4.07
C THR A 63 -4.62 -17.88 3.10
N ARG A 64 -4.79 -18.31 1.85
CA ARG A 64 -5.75 -17.68 0.93
C ARG A 64 -7.18 -17.94 1.43
N HIS A 65 -7.75 -17.00 2.18
CA HIS A 65 -9.19 -16.98 2.50
C HIS A 65 -9.98 -16.75 1.22
N THR A 66 -10.36 -17.85 0.56
CA THR A 66 -11.34 -17.80 -0.52
C THR A 66 -12.70 -17.63 0.15
N LYS A 67 -13.27 -16.41 0.15
CA LYS A 67 -14.69 -16.23 0.48
C LYS A 67 -15.50 -17.08 -0.50
N ILE A 68 -16.19 -18.09 0.02
CA ILE A 68 -17.21 -18.89 -0.68
C ILE A 68 -18.47 -18.04 -0.78
#